data_AF-A0A3D1R951-F1
#
_entry.id   AF-A0A3D1R951-F1
#
_cell.length_a   1.000
_cell.length_b   1.000
_cell.length_c   1.000
_cell.angle_alpha   90.00
_cell.angle_beta   90.00
_cell.angle_gamma   90.00
#
_symmetry.space_group_name_H-M   'P 1'
#
loop_
_entity.id
_entity.type
_entity.pdbx_description
1 polymer ?
#
loop_
_entity_poly.entity_id
_entity_poly.type
_entity_poly.pdbx_seq_one_letter_code
_entity_poly.pdbx_strand_id
1 'polypeptide(L)' 'DDLAALAAIAHERRFEKGKVIYRENDPGDALYVVIAGRVVLEKDGKTIFEMTAKEAFGEASLLDGAPRPA' A
#
# COMPACT_ATOMS: atom_id res chain seq x y z
N ASP A 1 11.16 6.06 -18.83
CA ASP A 1 11.79 7.04 -17.93
C ASP A 1 11.03 7.30 -16.64
N ASP A 2 9.72 7.54 -16.65
CA ASP A 2 8.97 7.87 -15.42
C ASP A 2 9.02 6.80 -14.33
N LEU A 3 8.93 5.51 -14.69
CA LEU A 3 9.03 4.42 -13.72
C LEU A 3 10.41 4.35 -13.03
N ALA A 4 11.48 4.65 -13.77
CA ALA A 4 12.82 4.69 -13.21
C ALA A 4 12.99 5.87 -12.26
N ALA A 5 12.40 7.02 -12.58
CA ALA A 5 12.37 8.19 -11.70
C ALA A 5 11.61 7.89 -10.40
N LEU A 6 10.43 7.24 -10.48
CA LEU A 6 9.67 6.80 -9.31
C LEU A 6 10.45 5.80 -8.45
N ALA A 7 11.09 4.81 -9.08
CA ALA A 7 11.92 3.84 -8.37
C ALA A 7 13.10 4.49 -7.65
N ALA A 8 13.70 5.54 -8.23
CA ALA A 8 14.84 6.26 -7.64
C ALA A 8 14.47 7.06 -6.38
N ILE A 9 13.20 7.45 -6.22
CA ILE A 9 12.71 8.18 -5.04
C ILE A 9 11.92 7.28 -4.07
N ALA A 10 11.70 6.02 -4.42
CA ALA A 10 10.97 5.08 -3.58
C ALA A 10 11.86 4.58 -2.41
N HIS A 11 11.21 4.25 -1.30
CA HIS A 11 11.88 3.70 -0.12
C HIS A 11 11.38 2.28 0.16
N GLU A 12 12.30 1.32 0.25
CA GLU A 12 11.96 -0.03 0.69
C GLU A 12 11.53 -0.04 2.16
N ARG A 13 10.37 -0.66 2.45
CA ARG A 13 9.91 -0.91 3.81
C ARG A 13 9.64 -2.39 4.02
N ARG A 14 10.07 -2.92 5.16
CA ARG A 14 9.86 -4.30 5.57
C ARG A 14 8.85 -4.35 6.69
N PHE A 15 7.88 -5.26 6.57
CA PHE A 15 6.84 -5.49 7.55
C PHE A 15 6.86 -6.97 7.95
N GLU A 16 6.74 -7.23 9.25
CA GLU A 16 6.52 -8.58 9.74
C GLU A 16 5.09 -9.05 9.45
N LYS A 17 4.89 -10.37 9.43
CA LYS A 17 3.56 -10.96 9.26
C LYS A 17 2.59 -10.42 10.32
N GLY A 18 1.44 -9.94 9.86
CA GLY A 18 0.40 -9.38 10.73
C GLY A 18 0.62 -7.92 11.13
N LYS A 19 1.72 -7.28 10.69
CA LYS A 19 1.91 -5.86 10.91
C LYS A 19 1.00 -5.05 9.98
N VAL A 20 0.24 -4.12 10.57
CA VAL A 20 -0.60 -3.18 9.82
C VAL A 20 0.27 -2.14 9.11
N ILE A 21 0.03 -1.93 7.82
CA ILE A 21 0.71 -0.93 6.98
C ILE A 21 0.04 0.43 7.13
N TYR A 22 -1.28 0.50 6.92
CA TYR A 22 -2.14 1.64 7.24
C TYR A 22 -3.54 1.14 7.62
N ARG A 23 -4.34 2.03 8.21
CA ARG A 23 -5.76 1.84 8.52
C ARG A 23 -6.63 2.81 7.73
N GLU A 24 -7.93 2.54 7.73
CA GLU A 24 -8.95 3.48 7.29
C GLU A 24 -8.74 4.83 7.99
N ASN A 25 -8.93 5.93 7.24
CA ASN A 25 -8.76 7.31 7.69
C ASN A 25 -7.32 7.75 8.03
N ASP A 26 -6.31 6.87 7.91
CA ASP A 26 -4.91 7.32 7.97
C ASP A 26 -4.61 8.29 6.79
N PRO A 27 -3.60 9.17 6.91
CA PRO A 27 -3.17 10.00 5.78
C PRO A 27 -2.81 9.19 4.53
N GLY A 28 -3.24 9.70 3.38
CA GLY A 28 -3.02 9.13 2.05
C GLY A 28 -1.68 9.49 1.42
N ASP A 29 -0.57 9.52 2.16
CA ASP A 29 0.68 10.17 1.72
C ASP A 29 1.64 9.29 0.91
N ALA A 30 1.25 8.05 0.59
CA ALA A 30 2.10 7.11 -0.15
C ALA A 30 1.29 6.11 -1.00
N LEU A 31 1.91 5.60 -2.07
CA LEU A 31 1.52 4.36 -2.74
C LEU A 31 2.57 3.30 -2.46
N TYR A 32 2.17 2.04 -2.49
CA TYR A 32 3.06 0.92 -2.23
C TYR A 32 3.05 -0.07 -3.39
N VAL A 33 4.18 -0.73 -3.61
CA VAL A 33 4.32 -1.89 -4.51
C VAL A 33 4.90 -3.04 -3.71
N VAL A 34 4.27 -4.21 -3.79
CA VAL A 34 4.75 -5.40 -3.08
C VAL A 34 5.99 -5.94 -3.80
N ILE A 35 7.15 -5.91 -3.16
CA ILE A 35 8.37 -6.51 -3.73
C ILE A 35 8.36 -8.03 -3.52
N ALA A 36 8.03 -8.47 -2.31
CA ALA A 36 7.96 -9.88 -1.94
C ALA A 36 6.99 -10.09 -0.77
N GLY A 37 6.37 -11.26 -0.71
CA GLY A 37 5.39 -11.61 0.32
C GLY A 37 3.95 -11.34 -0.11
N ARG A 38 3.09 -11.10 0.89
CA ARG A 38 1.64 -10.97 0.73
C ARG A 38 1.12 -9.88 1.65
N VAL A 39 0.25 -9.03 1.11
CA VAL A 39 -0.51 -8.01 1.84
C VAL A 39 -1.99 -8.35 1.73
N VAL A 40 -2.73 -8.15 2.80
CA VAL A 40 -4.18 -8.35 2.82
C VAL A 40 -4.86 -7.04 3.16
N LEU A 41 -5.94 -6.74 2.43
CA LEU A 41 -6.91 -5.75 2.85
C LEU A 41 -7.93 -6.47 3.73
N GLU A 42 -8.07 -5.99 4.96
CA GLU A 42 -9.02 -6.52 5.93
C GLU A 42 -10.09 -5.47 6.21
N LYS A 43 -11.35 -5.91 6.25
CA LYS A 43 -12.49 -5.12 6.70
C LYS A 43 -13.33 -5.96 7.65
N ASP A 44 -13.64 -5.41 8.83
CA ASP A 44 -14.41 -6.09 9.88
C ASP A 44 -13.87 -7.49 10.25
N GLY A 45 -12.54 -7.64 10.34
CA GLY A 45 -11.90 -8.92 10.69
C GLY A 45 -11.85 -9.93 9.55
N LYS A 46 -12.26 -9.55 8.33
CA LYS A 46 -12.29 -10.43 7.15
C LYS A 46 -11.37 -9.92 6.06
N THR A 47 -10.56 -10.82 5.51
CA THR A 47 -9.82 -10.54 4.28
C THR A 47 -10.79 -10.36 3.12
N ILE A 48 -10.78 -9.18 2.52
CA ILE A 48 -11.61 -8.83 1.37
C ILE A 48 -10.79 -8.80 0.08
N PHE A 49 -9.48 -8.55 0.16
CA PHE A 49 -8.58 -8.58 -0.97
C PHE A 49 -7.18 -9.01 -0.54
N GLU A 50 -6.45 -9.66 -1.45
CA GLU A 50 -5.07 -10.08 -1.25
C GLU A 50 -4.23 -9.59 -2.41
N MET A 51 -3.02 -9.15 -2.10
CA MET A 51 -2.02 -8.71 -3.05
C MET A 51 -0.69 -9.41 -2.80
N THR A 52 0.03 -9.61 -3.88
CA THR A 52 1.27 -10.36 -4.00
C THR A 52 2.31 -9.54 -4.76
N ALA A 53 3.50 -10.12 -4.94
CA ALA A 53 4.62 -9.42 -5.58
C ALA A 53 4.24 -8.80 -6.94
N LYS A 54 4.71 -7.55 -7.15
CA LYS A 54 4.47 -6.68 -8.30
C LYS A 54 3.09 -6.02 -8.35
N GLU A 55 2.22 -6.26 -7.38
CA GLU A 55 0.94 -5.55 -7.25
C GLU A 55 1.09 -4.28 -6.41
N ALA A 56 0.35 -3.25 -6.78
CA ALA A 56 0.35 -1.93 -6.13
C ALA A 56 -0.91 -1.70 -5.31
N PHE A 57 -0.82 -0.82 -4.31
CA PHE A 57 -1.97 -0.39 -3.50
C PHE A 57 -1.79 0.99 -2.88
N GLY A 58 -2.93 1.64 -2.63
CA GLY A 58 -3.00 2.91 -1.91
C GLY A 58 -2.83 4.16 -2.80
N GLU A 59 -2.78 3.97 -4.10
CA GLU A 59 -2.71 4.99 -5.16
C GLU A 59 -3.83 6.03 -5.11
N ALA A 60 -5.07 5.64 -4.80
CA ALA A 60 -6.20 6.58 -4.81
C ALA A 60 -5.97 7.77 -3.88
N SER A 61 -5.70 7.50 -2.60
CA SER A 61 -5.49 8.52 -1.56
C SER A 61 -4.27 9.41 -1.83
N LEU A 62 -3.25 8.90 -2.53
CA LEU A 62 -2.09 9.69 -2.92
C LEU A 62 -2.43 10.71 -4.01
N LEU A 63 -3.34 10.35 -4.92
CA LEU A 63 -3.67 11.17 -6.08
C LEU A 63 -4.74 12.22 -5.77
N ASP A 64 -5.75 11.87 -4.97
CA ASP A 64 -6.85 12.77 -4.62
C ASP A 64 -6.60 13.58 -3.33
N GLY A 65 -5.58 13.20 -2.54
CA GLY A 65 -5.24 13.83 -1.26
C GLY A 65 -6.24 13.53 -0.13
N ALA A 66 -7.19 12.61 -0.36
CA ALA A 66 -8.11 12.16 0.67
C ALA A 66 -7.42 11.20 1.66
N PRO A 67 -7.97 11.02 2.86
CA PRO A 67 -7.54 9.94 3.76
C PRO A 67 -7.69 8.56 3.11
N ARG A 68 -7.07 7.54 3.72
CA ARG A 68 -7.30 6.14 3.34
C ARG A 68 -8.79 5.81 3.38
N PRO A 69 -9.33 5.16 2.33
CA PRO A 69 -10.74 4.84 2.27
C PRO A 69 -11.14 3.95 3.45
N ALA A 70 -12.38 4.14 3.90
CA ALA A 70 -13.05 3.28 4.88
C ALA A 70 -13.70 2.07 4.21
#